data_AF-A0A7X1PGT6-F1
#
_entry.id   AF-A0A7X1PGT6-F1
#
_cell.length_a   1.000
_cell.length_b   1.000
_cell.length_c   1.000
_cell.angle_alpha   90.00
_cell.angle_beta   90.00
_cell.angle_gamma   90.00
#
_symmetry.space_group_name_H-M   'P 1'
#
loop_
_entity.id
_entity.type
_entity.pdbx_description
1 polymer ?
#
loop_
_entity_poly.entity_id
_entity_poly.type
_entity_poly.pdbx_seq_one_letter_code
_entity_poly.pdbx_strand_id
1 'polypeptide(L)' 'MQVELSDREIAQLLAALRNWQTDALNEDLADAFSGHFEEHQPLTDAEIDALCERLNFADEGQVIKGAAY' A
#
# COMPACT_ATOMS: atom_id res chain seq x y z
N MET A 1 -17.79 1.50 5.47
CA MET A 1 -17.92 1.39 4.01
C MET A 1 -16.62 0.78 3.52
N GLN A 2 -16.61 -0.49 3.12
CA GLN A 2 -15.41 -1.11 2.55
C GLN A 2 -15.37 -0.73 1.07
N VAL A 3 -14.26 -0.14 0.62
CA VAL A 3 -14.03 0.18 -0.79
C VAL A 3 -13.44 -1.08 -1.43
N GLU A 4 -14.15 -1.68 -2.37
CA GLU A 4 -13.59 -2.72 -3.23
C GLU A 4 -12.92 -2.04 -4.43
N LEU A 5 -11.62 -2.28 -4.60
CA LEU A 5 -10.85 -1.80 -5.76
C LEU A 5 -10.90 -2.86 -6.86
N SER A 6 -11.10 -2.43 -8.10
CA SER A 6 -10.91 -3.30 -9.27
C SER A 6 -9.43 -3.59 -9.52
N ASP A 7 -9.13 -4.67 -10.25
CA ASP A 7 -7.75 -5.05 -10.61
C ASP A 7 -6.96 -3.91 -11.26
N ARG A 8 -7.64 -3.10 -12.07
CA ARG A 8 -7.05 -1.93 -12.72
C ARG A 8 -6.68 -0.87 -11.69
N GLU A 9 -7.54 -0.60 -10.72
CA GLU A 9 -7.28 0.36 -9.65
C GLU A 9 -6.18 -0.14 -8.72
N ILE A 10 -6.13 -1.44 -8.42
CA ILE A 10 -5.03 -2.07 -7.68
C ILE A 10 -3.72 -1.87 -8.43
N ALA A 11 -3.66 -2.19 -9.72
CA ALA A 11 -2.44 -2.02 -10.52
C ALA A 11 -1.97 -0.54 -10.56
N GLN A 12 -2.92 0.40 -10.68
CA GLN A 12 -2.60 1.83 -10.66
C GLN A 12 -2.11 2.30 -9.28
N LEU A 13 -2.72 1.82 -8.20
CA LEU A 13 -2.33 2.15 -6.83
C LEU A 13 -0.95 1.58 -6.50
N LEU A 14 -0.66 0.34 -6.90
CA LEU A 14 0.67 -0.27 -6.77
C LEU A 14 1.74 0.51 -7.54
N ALA A 15 1.44 0.92 -8.78
CA ALA A 15 2.36 1.74 -9.57
C ALA A 15 2.63 3.10 -8.91
N ALA A 16 1.59 3.74 -8.35
CA ALA A 16 1.72 5.00 -7.62
C ALA A 16 2.58 4.84 -6.35
N LEU A 17 2.34 3.79 -5.55
CA LEU A 17 3.13 3.48 -4.36
C LEU A 17 4.62 3.24 -4.69
N ARG A 18 4.89 2.51 -5.79
CA ARG A 18 6.27 2.21 -6.19
C ARG A 18 7.02 3.46 -6.69
N ASN A 19 6.33 4.34 -7.41
CA ASN A 19 6.88 5.63 -7.80
C ASN A 19 7.16 6.50 -6.56
N TRP A 20 6.23 6.53 -5.61
CA TRP A 20 6.42 7.26 -4.35
C TRP A 20 7.66 6.80 -3.58
N GLN A 21 7.89 5.49 -3.44
CA GLN A 21 9.10 4.96 -2.80
C GLN A 21 10.38 5.40 -3.55
N THR A 22 10.31 5.52 -4.88
CA THR A 22 11.46 5.96 -5.69
C THR A 22 11.75 7.44 -5.50
N ASP A 23 10.71 8.26 -5.43
CA ASP A 23 10.84 9.70 -5.24
C ASP A 23 11.28 10.03 -3.79
N ALA A 24 10.79 9.29 -2.78
CA ALA A 24 11.16 9.43 -1.38
C ALA A 24 12.64 9.14 -1.08
N LEU A 25 13.31 8.37 -1.94
CA LEU A 25 14.77 8.15 -1.85
C LEU A 25 15.59 9.37 -2.25
N ASN A 26 15.01 10.28 -3.03
CA ASN A 26 15.71 11.43 -3.62
C ASN A 26 15.28 12.76 -3.02
N GLU A 27 14.07 12.84 -2.45
CA GLU A 27 13.49 14.06 -1.88
C GLU A 27 12.77 13.76 -0.56
N ASP A 28 12.81 14.70 0.38
CA ASP A 28 11.97 14.64 1.57
C ASP A 28 10.53 15.02 1.19
N LEU A 29 9.77 14.00 0.80
CA LEU A 29 8.37 14.16 0.37
C LEU A 29 7.40 14.38 1.55
N ALA A 30 7.86 14.27 2.79
CA ALA A 30 6.99 14.46 3.96
C ALA A 30 6.38 15.87 3.98
N ASP A 31 7.12 16.88 3.51
CA ASP A 31 6.64 18.26 3.41
C ASP A 31 5.58 18.43 2.31
N ALA A 32 5.75 17.74 1.17
CA ALA A 32 4.85 17.83 0.01
C ALA A 32 3.44 17.30 0.32
N PHE A 33 3.33 16.40 1.29
CA PHE A 33 2.07 15.76 1.70
C PHE A 33 1.74 15.99 3.17
N SER A 34 2.36 16.98 3.81
CA SER A 34 2.19 17.29 5.24
C SER A 34 0.72 17.35 5.69
N GLY A 35 -0.18 17.86 4.84
CA GLY A 35 -1.63 17.90 5.10
C GLY A 35 -2.38 16.56 4.98
N HIS A 36 -1.82 15.56 4.29
CA HIS A 36 -2.42 14.23 4.15
C HIS A 36 -2.05 13.27 5.30
N PHE A 37 -0.99 13.61 6.04
CA PHE A 37 -0.44 12.79 7.11
C PHE A 37 -0.64 13.41 8.51
N GLU A 38 -1.44 14.48 8.62
CA GLU A 38 -1.68 15.17 9.91
C GLU A 38 -2.21 14.24 11.00
N GLU A 39 -3.05 13.27 10.63
CA GLU A 39 -3.65 12.31 11.55
C GLU A 39 -2.95 10.94 11.55
N HIS A 40 -2.10 10.67 10.56
CA HIS A 40 -1.45 9.37 10.37
C HIS A 40 -0.04 9.52 9.83
N GLN A 41 0.94 8.96 10.52
CA GLN A 41 2.31 8.91 9.99
C GLN A 41 2.34 8.24 8.61
N PRO A 42 3.16 8.74 7.68
CA PRO A 42 3.43 8.04 6.44
C PRO A 42 3.92 6.62 6.72
N LEU A 43 3.48 5.67 5.90
CA LEU A 43 4.01 4.32 5.95
C LEU A 43 5.50 4.34 5.60
N THR A 44 6.27 3.51 6.29
CA THR A 44 7.66 3.22 5.94
C THR A 44 7.72 2.42 4.63
N ASP A 45 8.89 2.43 3.96
CA ASP A 45 9.09 1.64 2.75
C ASP A 45 8.74 0.16 2.93
N ALA A 46 9.08 -0.41 4.09
CA ALA A 46 8.77 -1.80 4.43
C ALA A 46 7.27 -2.05 4.58
N GLU A 47 6.52 -1.09 5.14
CA GLU A 47 5.06 -1.19 5.27
C GLU A 47 4.37 -1.04 3.91
N ILE A 48 4.93 -0.24 3.01
CA ILE A 48 4.44 -0.11 1.62
C ILE A 48 4.72 -1.38 0.83
N ASP A 49 5.89 -1.98 0.97
CA ASP A 49 6.21 -3.26 0.32
C ASP A 49 5.23 -4.36 0.80
N ALA A 50 4.96 -4.44 2.10
CA ALA A 50 3.98 -5.37 2.67
C ALA A 50 2.54 -5.10 2.19
N LEU A 51 2.17 -3.82 2.03
CA LEU A 51 0.88 -3.44 1.46
C LEU A 51 0.79 -3.86 -0.02
N CYS A 52 1.86 -3.66 -0.79
CA CYS A 52 1.91 -4.05 -2.20
C CYS A 52 1.80 -5.58 -2.36
N GLU A 53 2.47 -6.35 -1.51
CA GLU A 53 2.36 -7.80 -1.47
C GLU A 53 0.92 -8.24 -1.18
N ARG A 54 0.32 -7.68 -0.12
CA ARG A 54 -1.08 -7.97 0.23
C ARG A 54 -2.06 -7.67 -0.90
N LEU A 55 -1.88 -6.55 -1.60
CA LEU A 55 -2.77 -6.15 -2.69
C LEU A 55 -2.58 -7.04 -3.94
N ASN A 56 -1.34 -7.42 -4.25
CA ASN A 56 -1.04 -8.32 -5.37
C ASN A 56 -1.60 -9.73 -5.17
N PHE A 57 -1.59 -10.23 -3.93
CA PHE A 57 -2.05 -11.59 -3.61
C PHE A 57 -3.46 -11.63 -2.99
N ALA A 58 -4.17 -10.51 -2.92
CA ALA A 58 -5.52 -10.43 -2.35
C ALA A 58 -6.53 -11.29 -3.12
N ASP A 59 -6.31 -11.53 -4.42
CA ASP A 59 -7.19 -12.34 -5.28
C ASP A 59 -6.74 -13.82 -5.38
N GLU A 60 -5.52 -14.14 -4.94
CA GLU A 60 -5.04 -15.52 -4.85
C GLU A 60 -5.54 -16.19 -3.56
N GLY A 61 -6.87 -16.24 -3.41
CA GLY A 61 -7.57 -17.11 -2.47
C GLY A 61 -6.99 -17.14 -1.05
N GLN A 62 -7.50 -16.26 -0.18
CA GLN A 62 -7.52 -16.51 1.26
C GLN A 62 -8.41 -17.74 1.57
N VAL A 63 -7.94 -18.92 1.20
CA VAL A 63 -8.12 -20.14 1.97
C VAL A 63 -7.23 -19.98 3.19
N ILE A 64 -7.69 -19.20 4.18
CA ILE A 64 -7.19 -19.34 5.54
C ILE A 64 -7.78 -20.67 6.04
N LYS A 65 -7.09 -21.76 5.69
CA LYS A 65 -7.30 -23.08 6.30
C LYS A 65 -7.15 -22.92 7.80
N GLY A 66 -8.13 -23.48 8.50
CA GLY A 66 -8.43 -23.23 9.90
C GLY A 66 -7.21 -23.29 10.83
N ALA A 67 -7.22 -22.35 11.76
CA ALA A 67 -6.64 -22.58 13.07
C ALA A 67 -7.37 -23.78 13.70
N ALA A 68 -6.78 -24.95 13.56
CA ALA A 68 -6.99 -26.10 14.42
C ALA A 68 -5.62 -26.76 14.58
N TYR A 69 -4.98 -26.50 15.73
CA TYR A 69 -4.32 -27.49 16.59
C TYR A 69 -4.09 -26.86 17.96
#